data_AF-I4YRU5-F1
#
_entry.id   AF-I4YRU5-F1
#
_cell.length_a   1.000
_cell.length_b   1.000
_cell.length_c   1.000
_cell.angle_alpha   90.00
_cell.angle_beta   90.00
_cell.angle_gamma   90.00
#
_symmetry.space_group_name_H-M   'P 1'
#
loop_
_entity.id
_entity.type
_entity.pdbx_description
1 polymer ?
#
loop_
_entity_poly.entity_id
_entity_poly.type
_entity_poly.pdbx_seq_one_letter_code
_entity_poly.pdbx_strand_id
1 'polypeptide(L)'
;MAAHRKIDWSSAMRDIRNDRSAPAAPGFLAARSLEIAHLDRLAREVAAVPFAVLGSYDRSAIMKAAVASARAQKAKGSKTSWSQLVGFALKTIWRHAKAQRALAMN
;
A
#
# COMPACT_ATOMS: atom_id res chain seq x y z
N MET A 1 -22.34 28.61 42.37
CA MET A 1 -21.05 29.32 42.19
C MET A 1 -20.40 28.78 40.92
N ALA A 2 -20.28 29.61 39.87
CA ALA A 2 -19.66 29.18 38.62
C ALA A 2 -18.13 29.24 38.77
N ALA A 3 -17.45 28.10 38.60
CA ALA A 3 -15.99 28.04 38.60
C ALA A 3 -15.48 28.74 37.33
N HIS A 4 -14.88 29.93 37.47
CA HIS A 4 -14.17 30.58 36.38
C HIS A 4 -12.95 29.74 36.01
N ARG A 5 -13.07 28.98 34.93
CA ARG A 5 -11.99 28.15 34.37
C ARG A 5 -10.97 29.09 33.74
N LYS A 6 -9.91 29.44 34.48
CA LYS A 6 -8.78 30.22 33.94
C LYS A 6 -7.96 29.29 33.03
N ILE A 7 -7.73 29.72 31.79
CA ILE A 7 -6.84 29.03 30.88
C ILE A 7 -5.42 29.44 31.26
N ASP A 8 -4.60 28.46 31.64
CA ASP A 8 -3.16 28.67 31.75
C ASP A 8 -2.54 28.58 30.36
N TRP A 9 -2.21 29.73 29.81
CA TRP A 9 -1.60 29.85 28.50
C TRP A 9 -0.20 29.23 28.44
N SER A 10 0.51 29.14 29.57
CA SER A 10 1.85 28.56 29.61
C SER A 10 1.82 27.04 29.45
N SER A 11 0.89 26.36 30.13
CA SER A 11 0.66 24.92 29.94
C SER A 11 0.11 24.63 28.55
N ALA A 12 -0.88 25.40 28.07
CA ALA A 12 -1.42 25.25 26.72
C ALA A 12 -0.35 25.38 25.62
N MET A 13 0.56 26.38 25.71
CA MET A 13 1.64 26.52 24.73
C MET A 13 2.69 25.41 24.83
N ARG A 14 2.95 24.88 26.02
CA ARG A 14 3.85 23.74 26.22
C ARG A 14 3.25 22.47 25.62
N ASP A 15 1.98 22.24 25.82
CA ASP A 15 1.25 21.09 25.26
C ASP A 15 1.21 21.18 23.74
N ILE A 16 0.91 22.34 23.16
CA ILE A 16 1.00 22.56 21.69
C ILE A 16 2.41 22.28 21.15
N ARG A 17 3.46 22.59 21.93
CA ARG A 17 4.84 22.31 21.53
C ARG A 17 5.19 20.82 21.63
N ASN A 18 4.67 20.14 22.65
CA ASN A 18 4.83 18.69 22.84
C ASN A 18 4.02 17.88 21.82
N ASP A 19 2.85 18.38 21.41
CA ASP A 19 1.98 17.79 20.39
C ASP A 19 2.55 17.90 18.97
N ARG A 20 3.54 18.76 18.76
CA ARG A 20 4.34 18.72 17.54
C ARG A 20 5.13 17.43 17.56
N SER A 21 4.65 16.44 16.82
CA SER A 21 5.44 15.26 16.47
C SER A 21 6.84 15.71 16.04
N ALA A 22 7.86 15.07 16.60
CA ALA A 22 9.23 15.36 16.24
C ALA A 22 9.33 15.37 14.70
N PRO A 23 9.96 16.40 14.09
CA PRO A 23 10.12 16.45 12.65
C PRO A 23 10.76 15.15 12.20
N ALA A 24 10.15 14.50 11.19
CA ALA A 24 10.75 13.32 10.59
C ALA A 24 12.19 13.65 10.16
N ALA A 25 13.09 12.67 10.26
CA ALA A 25 14.48 12.86 9.87
C ALA A 25 14.57 13.51 8.47
N PRO A 26 15.54 14.41 8.22
CA PRO A 26 15.75 14.99 6.91
C PRO A 26 15.77 13.90 5.82
N GLY A 27 15.00 14.10 4.75
CA GLY A 27 14.91 13.14 3.65
C GLY A 27 13.94 11.97 3.87
N PHE A 28 13.29 11.82 5.02
CA PHE A 28 12.33 10.74 5.28
C PHE A 28 11.20 10.69 4.24
N LEU A 29 10.61 11.84 3.89
CA LEU A 29 9.54 11.90 2.90
C LEU A 29 10.02 11.51 1.51
N ALA A 30 11.23 11.94 1.13
CA ALA A 30 11.85 11.57 -0.14
C ALA A 30 12.13 10.07 -0.20
N ALA A 31 12.77 9.50 0.83
CA ALA A 31 13.03 8.06 0.93
C ALA A 31 11.74 7.23 0.87
N ARG A 32 10.70 7.65 1.60
CA ARG A 32 9.38 7.01 1.58
C ARG A 32 8.74 7.05 0.19
N SER A 33 8.83 8.20 -0.50
CA SER A 33 8.29 8.34 -1.85
C SER A 33 8.99 7.43 -2.86
N LEU A 34 10.32 7.29 -2.76
CA LEU A 34 11.12 6.40 -3.60
C LEU A 34 10.78 4.93 -3.35
N GLU A 35 10.60 4.53 -2.09
CA GLU A 35 10.18 3.16 -1.75
C GLU A 35 8.81 2.83 -2.34
N ILE A 36 7.83 3.73 -2.19
CA ILE A 36 6.49 3.54 -2.77
C ILE A 36 6.57 3.40 -4.30
N ALA A 37 7.34 4.28 -4.95
CA ALA A 37 7.52 4.23 -6.41
C ALA A 37 8.20 2.94 -6.87
N HIS A 38 9.20 2.46 -6.12
CA HIS A 38 9.88 1.20 -6.40
C HIS A 38 8.93 0.00 -6.28
N LEU A 39 8.13 -0.07 -5.23
CA LEU A 39 7.15 -1.14 -5.04
C LEU A 39 6.04 -1.11 -6.09
N ASP A 40 5.58 0.07 -6.48
CA ASP A 40 4.61 0.23 -7.58
C ASP A 40 5.20 -0.26 -8.91
N ARG A 41 6.47 0.05 -9.20
CA ARG A 41 7.16 -0.42 -10.39
C ARG A 41 7.27 -1.95 -10.40
N LEU A 42 7.73 -2.56 -9.31
CA LEU A 42 7.84 -4.01 -9.20
C LEU A 42 6.47 -4.69 -9.37
N ALA A 43 5.41 -4.13 -8.77
CA ALA A 43 4.07 -4.67 -8.93
C ALA A 43 3.61 -4.66 -10.40
N ARG A 44 3.94 -3.59 -11.15
CA ARG A 44 3.64 -3.49 -12.59
C ARG A 44 4.45 -4.47 -13.42
N GLU A 45 5.75 -4.60 -13.16
CA GLU A 45 6.63 -5.53 -13.87
C GLU A 45 6.17 -6.98 -13.70
N VAL A 46 5.86 -7.39 -12.48
CA VAL A 46 5.33 -8.73 -12.20
C VAL A 46 3.94 -8.94 -12.83
N ALA A 47 3.13 -7.88 -12.94
CA ALA A 47 1.83 -7.94 -13.60
C ALA A 47 1.88 -7.95 -15.13
N ALA A 48 3.00 -7.57 -15.73
CA ALA A 48 3.19 -7.58 -17.18
C ALA A 48 3.53 -8.99 -17.72
N VAL A 49 3.91 -9.92 -16.85
CA VAL A 49 4.21 -11.31 -17.22
C VAL A 49 2.91 -12.04 -17.59
N PRO A 50 2.90 -12.90 -18.63
CA PRO A 50 1.76 -13.75 -18.94
C PRO A 50 1.43 -14.67 -17.76
N PHE A 51 0.18 -14.65 -17.30
CA PHE A 51 -0.30 -15.53 -16.23
C PHE A 51 -0.85 -16.86 -16.75
N ALA A 52 -1.00 -16.98 -18.06
CA ALA A 52 -1.41 -18.20 -18.73
C ALA A 52 -0.37 -18.55 -19.80
N VAL A 53 0.19 -19.75 -19.72
CA VAL A 53 1.17 -20.28 -20.67
C VAL A 53 0.67 -21.66 -21.09
N LEU A 54 0.60 -21.91 -22.41
CA LEU A 54 0.19 -23.21 -22.96
C LEU A 54 -1.18 -23.73 -22.44
N GLY A 55 -2.14 -22.81 -22.22
CA GLY A 55 -3.48 -23.16 -21.75
C GLY A 55 -3.61 -23.44 -20.24
N SER A 56 -2.50 -23.43 -19.49
CA SER A 56 -2.49 -23.56 -18.03
C SER A 56 -2.20 -22.22 -17.35
N TYR A 57 -2.70 -22.06 -16.12
CA TYR A 57 -2.41 -20.88 -15.31
C TYR A 57 -1.13 -21.07 -14.51
N ASP A 58 -0.22 -20.10 -14.58
CA ASP A 58 0.92 -20.03 -13.67
C ASP A 58 0.47 -19.44 -12.32
N ARG A 59 0.09 -20.34 -11.41
CA ARG A 59 -0.33 -19.99 -10.05
C ARG A 59 0.77 -19.25 -9.27
N SER A 60 2.04 -19.55 -9.56
CA SER A 60 3.17 -18.93 -8.88
C SER A 60 3.34 -17.47 -9.32
N ALA A 61 3.21 -17.19 -10.61
CA ALA A 61 3.24 -15.82 -11.15
C ALA A 61 2.05 -14.99 -10.62
N ILE A 62 0.86 -15.58 -10.61
CA ILE A 62 -0.35 -14.94 -10.06
C ILE A 62 -0.16 -14.58 -8.58
N MET A 63 0.37 -15.49 -7.77
CA MET A 63 0.57 -15.23 -6.35
C MET A 63 1.68 -14.20 -6.11
N LYS A 64 2.77 -14.24 -6.88
CA LYS A 64 3.84 -13.23 -6.83
C LYS A 64 3.31 -11.84 -7.16
N ALA A 65 2.50 -11.71 -8.21
CA ALA A 65 1.85 -10.46 -8.59
C ALA A 65 0.93 -9.94 -7.47
N ALA A 66 0.20 -10.85 -6.80
CA ALA A 66 -0.75 -10.48 -5.74
C ALA A 66 -0.02 -9.95 -4.51
N VAL A 67 1.05 -10.61 -4.10
CA VAL A 67 1.89 -10.16 -2.99
C VAL A 67 2.57 -8.83 -3.31
N ALA A 68 3.10 -8.65 -4.53
CA ALA A 68 3.72 -7.39 -4.94
C ALA A 68 2.72 -6.22 -4.91
N SER A 69 1.52 -6.43 -5.43
CA SER A 69 0.44 -5.44 -5.41
C SER A 69 0.00 -5.10 -3.98
N ALA A 70 -0.17 -6.11 -3.12
CA ALA A 70 -0.52 -5.91 -1.72
C ALA A 70 0.57 -5.14 -0.94
N ARG A 71 1.86 -5.39 -1.22
CA ARG A 71 2.98 -4.63 -0.65
C ARG A 71 2.94 -3.16 -1.07
N ALA A 72 2.74 -2.91 -2.36
CA ALA A 72 2.63 -1.55 -2.88
C ALA A 72 1.47 -0.78 -2.22
N GLN A 73 0.33 -1.44 -2.04
CA GLN A 73 -0.85 -0.86 -1.39
C GLN A 73 -0.64 -0.63 0.12
N LYS A 74 0.12 -1.52 0.79
CA LYS A 74 0.51 -1.34 2.19
C LYS A 74 1.48 -0.16 2.38
N ALA A 75 2.47 -0.02 1.49
CA ALA A 75 3.45 1.08 1.52
C ALA A 75 2.80 2.47 1.36
N LYS A 76 1.70 2.55 0.58
CA LYS A 76 0.84 3.74 0.45
C LYS A 76 0.08 4.11 1.74
N GLY A 77 0.20 3.31 2.80
CA GLY A 77 -0.41 3.60 4.10
C GLY A 77 -1.77 2.96 4.32
N SER A 78 -2.11 1.90 3.56
CA SER A 78 -3.36 1.19 3.79
C SER A 78 -3.45 0.62 5.22
N LYS A 79 -4.53 0.99 5.92
CA LYS A 79 -4.88 0.47 7.26
C LYS A 79 -5.52 -0.92 7.20
N THR A 80 -5.85 -1.42 6.01
CA THR A 80 -6.43 -2.74 5.79
C THR A 80 -5.49 -3.85 6.26
N SER A 81 -6.07 -4.97 6.73
CA SER A 81 -5.29 -6.13 7.17
C SER A 81 -4.54 -6.76 5.98
N TRP A 82 -3.43 -7.44 6.27
CA TRP A 82 -2.61 -8.08 5.23
C TRP A 82 -3.39 -9.12 4.42
N SER A 83 -4.19 -9.96 5.10
CA SER A 83 -5.01 -10.99 4.43
C SER A 83 -6.05 -10.39 3.48
N GLN A 84 -6.68 -9.28 3.86
CA GLN A 84 -7.64 -8.58 3.01
C GLN A 84 -6.96 -7.93 1.79
N LEU A 85 -5.80 -7.31 1.97
CA LEU A 85 -5.03 -6.73 0.85
C LEU A 85 -4.61 -7.80 -0.15
N VAL A 86 -4.05 -8.91 0.34
CA VAL A 86 -3.66 -10.05 -0.52
C VAL A 86 -4.89 -10.65 -1.21
N GLY A 87 -6.01 -10.82 -0.51
CA GLY A 87 -7.25 -11.34 -1.09
C GLY A 87 -7.82 -10.47 -2.20
N PHE A 88 -7.83 -9.14 -2.01
CA PHE A 88 -8.26 -8.19 -3.03
C PHE A 88 -7.33 -8.20 -4.25
N ALA A 89 -6.02 -8.16 -4.01
CA ALA A 89 -5.02 -8.22 -5.08
C ALA A 89 -5.14 -9.52 -5.89
N LEU A 90 -5.27 -10.66 -5.21
CA LEU A 90 -5.43 -11.97 -5.83
C LEU A 90 -6.69 -12.03 -6.70
N LYS A 91 -7.84 -11.54 -6.21
CA LYS A 91 -9.08 -11.48 -6.98
C LYS A 91 -8.92 -10.65 -8.25
N THR A 92 -8.20 -9.54 -8.17
CA THR A 92 -7.94 -8.63 -9.29
C THR A 92 -7.05 -9.30 -10.34
N ILE A 93 -5.93 -9.88 -9.92
CA ILE A 93 -5.00 -10.56 -10.83
C ILE A 93 -5.64 -11.80 -11.46
N TRP A 94 -6.45 -12.53 -10.71
CA TRP A 94 -7.19 -13.67 -11.24
C TRP A 94 -8.13 -13.26 -12.39
N ARG A 95 -8.76 -12.08 -12.32
CA ARG A 95 -9.55 -11.54 -13.43
C ARG A 95 -8.68 -11.23 -14.64
N HIS A 96 -7.50 -10.63 -14.45
CA HIS A 96 -6.55 -10.37 -15.53
C HIS A 96 -6.05 -11.66 -16.18
N ALA A 97 -5.70 -12.67 -15.38
CA ALA A 97 -5.25 -13.97 -15.88
C ALA A 97 -6.31 -14.65 -16.76
N LYS A 98 -7.59 -14.60 -16.36
CA LYS A 98 -8.70 -15.10 -17.19
C LYS A 98 -8.81 -14.35 -18.51
N ALA A 99 -8.70 -13.03 -18.48
CA ALA A 99 -8.77 -12.20 -19.68
C ALA A 99 -7.62 -12.50 -20.66
N GLN A 100 -6.38 -12.60 -20.15
CA GLN A 100 -5.22 -13.00 -20.95
C GLN A 100 -5.42 -14.37 -21.60
N ARG A 101 -5.96 -15.34 -20.85
CA ARG A 101 -6.25 -16.67 -21.39
C ARG A 101 -7.32 -16.62 -22.48
N ALA A 102 -8.40 -15.87 -22.29
CA ALA A 102 -9.44 -15.73 -23.30
C ALA A 102 -8.90 -15.13 -24.61
N LEU A 103 -8.01 -14.13 -24.51
CA LEU A 103 -7.33 -13.55 -25.67
C LEU A 103 -6.36 -14.51 -26.35
N ALA A 104 -5.67 -15.36 -25.59
CA ALA A 104 -4.73 -16.34 -26.14
C ALA A 104 -5.42 -17.55 -26.80
N MET A 105 -6.71 -17.76 -26.54
CA MET A 105 -7.52 -18.86 -27.08
C MET A 105 -8.37 -18.44 -28.29
N ASN A 106 -8.30 -17.17 -28.68
CA ASN A 106 -9.03 -16.57 -29.80
C ASN A 106 -8.07 -16.19 -30.92
#